data_AF-A0A2W6CUD3-F1
#
_entry.id   AF-A0A2W6CUD3-F1
#
_cell.length_a   1.000
_cell.length_b   1.000
_cell.length_c   1.000
_cell.angle_alpha   90.00
_cell.angle_beta   90.00
_cell.angle_gamma   90.00
#
_symmetry.space_group_name_H-M   'P 1'
#
loop_
_entity.id
_entity.type
_entity.pdbx_description
1 polymer ?
#
loop_
_entity_poly.entity_id
_entity_poly.type
_entity_poly.pdbx_seq_one_letter_code
_entity_poly.pdbx_strand_id
1 'polypeptide(L)' 'MNVDQPGPVRGKRDPNRRFIDVHCSVHGGPRGFTNLVVTKRDGLIEMDPHVTGQCVIIFDEKAAAELLDTIGEWLG' A
#
# COMPACT_ATOMS: atom_id res chain seq x y z
N MET A 1 -38.89 -17.36 -3.40
CA MET A 1 -37.99 -17.27 -2.24
C MET A 1 -36.58 -17.36 -2.79
N ASN A 2 -35.84 -16.26 -2.86
CA ASN A 2 -34.42 -16.30 -3.20
C ASN A 2 -33.66 -15.57 -2.09
N VAL A 3 -32.68 -16.30 -1.57
CA VAL A 3 -31.96 -16.07 -0.33
C VAL A 3 -31.12 -14.81 -0.45
N ASP A 4 -31.22 -13.95 0.56
CA ASP A 4 -30.30 -12.86 0.89
C ASP A 4 -28.85 -13.29 0.61
N GLN A 5 -28.26 -12.81 -0.48
CA GLN A 5 -26.81 -12.81 -0.59
C GLN A 5 -26.31 -11.72 0.37
N PRO A 6 -25.52 -12.06 1.40
CA PRO A 6 -24.93 -11.04 2.24
C PRO A 6 -24.07 -10.15 1.34
N GLY A 7 -24.42 -8.87 1.25
CA GLY A 7 -23.64 -7.85 0.56
C GLY A 7 -22.19 -7.86 1.06
N PRO A 8 -21.25 -7.28 0.29
CA PRO A 8 -19.83 -7.35 0.61
C PRO A 8 -19.60 -6.92 2.05
N VAL A 9 -19.15 -7.86 2.89
CA VAL A 9 -18.72 -7.58 4.25
C VAL A 9 -17.61 -6.55 4.10
N ARG A 10 -17.89 -5.29 4.38
CA ARG A 10 -16.87 -4.25 4.50
C ARG A 10 -16.02 -4.66 5.69
N GLY A 11 -15.01 -5.48 5.41
CA GLY A 11 -14.08 -5.98 6.41
C GLY A 11 -13.58 -4.81 7.25
N LYS A 12 -13.46 -5.04 8.55
CA LYS A 12 -12.91 -4.06 9.48
C LYS A 12 -11.63 -3.47 8.88
N ARG A 13 -11.58 -2.14 8.71
CA ARG A 13 -10.43 -1.45 8.11
C ARG A 13 -9.19 -1.79 8.93
N ASP A 14 -8.21 -2.46 8.33
CA ASP A 14 -6.93 -2.74 8.96
C ASP A 14 -6.27 -1.39 9.32
N PRO A 15 -6.13 -1.06 10.62
CA PRO A 15 -5.62 0.24 11.04
C PRO A 15 -4.14 0.41 10.68
N ASN A 16 -3.44 -0.65 10.31
CA ASN A 16 -2.05 -0.62 9.85
C ASN A 16 -1.92 -0.61 8.33
N ARG A 17 -3.04 -0.64 7.59
CA ARG A 17 -3.07 -0.59 6.13
C ARG A 17 -3.45 0.80 5.64
N ARG A 18 -2.67 1.32 4.69
CA ARG A 18 -2.89 2.61 4.03
C ARG A 18 -2.84 2.41 2.52
N PHE A 19 -3.58 3.26 1.81
CA PHE A 19 -3.55 3.37 0.36
C PHE A 19 -3.02 4.76 0.03
N ILE A 20 -2.06 4.83 -0.88
CA ILE A 20 -1.45 6.06 -1.36
C ILE A 20 -1.59 6.08 -2.87
N ASP A 21 -2.22 7.13 -3.39
CA ASP A 21 -2.41 7.31 -4.82
C ASP A 21 -1.07 7.69 -5.46
N VAL A 22 -0.55 6.83 -6.33
CA VAL A 22 0.75 6.98 -6.99
C VAL A 22 0.64 6.72 -8.50
N HIS A 23 1.78 6.66 -9.18
CA HIS A 23 1.86 6.40 -10.61
C HIS A 23 2.95 5.36 -10.89
N CYS A 24 2.65 4.37 -11.73
CA CYS A 24 3.61 3.37 -12.16
C CYS A 24 4.20 3.75 -13.52
N SER A 25 5.51 4.00 -13.57
CA SER A 25 6.22 4.32 -14.82
C SER A 25 6.17 3.19 -15.85
N VAL A 26 6.03 1.94 -15.43
CA VAL A 26 5.97 0.76 -16.30
C VAL A 26 4.61 0.62 -16.99
N HIS A 27 3.51 0.89 -16.26
CA HIS A 27 2.15 0.72 -16.79
C HIS A 27 1.57 2.02 -17.40
N GLY A 28 2.18 3.18 -17.16
CA GLY A 28 1.91 4.44 -17.87
C GLY A 28 0.49 5.02 -17.74
N GLY A 29 -0.33 4.55 -16.80
CA GLY A 29 -1.70 5.03 -16.58
C GLY A 29 -1.76 6.23 -15.63
N PRO A 30 -2.80 7.08 -15.65
CA PRO A 30 -2.88 8.41 -14.97
C PRO A 30 -2.50 8.45 -13.48
N ARG A 31 -2.24 9.62 -12.89
CA ARG A 31 -1.99 9.73 -11.43
C ARG A 31 -3.16 9.11 -10.63
N GLY A 32 -2.85 8.21 -9.69
CA GLY A 32 -3.86 7.43 -8.95
C GLY A 32 -4.35 6.17 -9.67
N PHE A 33 -3.85 5.88 -10.88
CA PHE A 33 -4.09 4.60 -11.56
C PHE A 33 -3.42 3.44 -10.81
N THR A 34 -2.38 3.75 -10.06
CA THR A 34 -1.67 2.79 -9.22
C THR A 34 -1.82 3.22 -7.77
N ASN A 35 -2.33 2.32 -6.93
CA ASN A 35 -2.39 2.52 -5.50
C ASN A 35 -1.20 1.80 -4.88
N LEU A 36 -0.35 2.53 -4.16
CA LEU A 36 0.61 1.90 -3.26
C LEU A 36 -0.11 1.51 -1.98
N VAL A 37 -0.16 0.22 -1.69
CA VAL A 37 -0.63 -0.27 -0.40
C VAL A 37 0.56 -0.39 0.54
N VAL A 38 0.47 0.31 1.67
CA VAL A 38 1.47 0.23 2.74
C VAL A 38 0.83 -0.44 3.94
N THR A 39 1.47 -1.49 4.45
CA THR A 39 0.96 -2.26 5.60
C THR A 39 2.04 -2.47 6.63
N LYS A 40 1.77 -2.11 7.90
CA LYS A 40 2.68 -2.40 9.04
C LYS A 40 2.25 -3.67 9.77
N ARG A 41 3.11 -4.70 9.79
CA ARG A 41 2.86 -5.97 10.50
C ARG A 41 4.16 -6.53 11.05
N ASP A 42 4.11 -7.04 12.27
CA ASP A 42 5.23 -7.75 12.89
C ASP A 42 6.57 -7.00 12.87
N GLY A 43 6.53 -5.67 13.03
CA GLY A 43 7.71 -4.80 13.00
C GLY A 43 8.23 -4.47 11.60
N LEU A 44 7.61 -5.01 10.55
CA LEU A 44 7.93 -4.77 9.15
C LEU A 44 6.93 -3.83 8.50
N ILE A 45 7.36 -3.20 7.40
CA ILE A 45 6.52 -2.39 6.51
C ILE A 45 6.53 -3.02 5.12
N GLU A 46 5.37 -3.46 4.68
CA GLU A 46 5.15 -4.00 3.33
C GLU A 46 4.64 -2.89 2.41
N MET A 47 5.25 -2.79 1.23
CA MET A 47 4.86 -1.89 0.16
C MET A 47 4.49 -2.71 -1.08
N ASP A 48 3.20 -2.77 -1.40
CA ASP A 48 2.65 -3.44 -2.58
C ASP A 48 2.17 -2.38 -3.59
N PRO A 49 3.01 -2.01 -4.58
CA PRO A 49 2.66 -1.02 -5.60
C PRO A 49 1.53 -1.46 -6.54
N HIS A 50 1.23 -2.76 -6.67
CA HIS A 50 0.22 -3.23 -7.62
C HIS A 50 -1.09 -3.68 -6.95
N VAL A 51 -1.07 -3.83 -5.62
CA VAL A 51 -2.18 -4.41 -4.85
C VAL A 51 -2.53 -5.81 -5.34
N THR A 52 -1.56 -6.51 -5.90
CA THR A 52 -1.68 -7.89 -6.40
C THR A 52 -0.83 -8.87 -5.61
N GLY A 53 0.04 -8.40 -4.72
CA GLY A 53 1.05 -9.21 -4.04
C GLY A 53 2.17 -9.72 -4.95
N GLN A 54 2.19 -9.36 -6.24
CA GLN A 54 3.18 -9.87 -7.21
C GLN A 54 4.52 -9.11 -7.16
N CYS A 55 4.50 -7.88 -6.65
CA CYS A 55 5.69 -7.10 -6.35
C CYS A 55 5.48 -6.51 -4.97
N VAL A 56 6.24 -6.96 -3.98
CA VAL A 56 6.15 -6.48 -2.60
C VAL A 56 7.56 -6.17 -2.12
N ILE A 57 7.76 -4.93 -1.65
CA ILE A 57 9.01 -4.51 -1.02
C ILE A 57 8.78 -4.51 0.49
N ILE A 58 9.69 -5.15 1.24
CA ILE A 58 9.59 -5.30 2.69
C ILE A 58 10.73 -4.50 3.32
N PHE A 59 10.38 -3.61 4.24
CA PHE A 59 11.32 -2.83 5.04
C PHE A 59 11.25 -3.27 6.50
N ASP A 60 12.41 -3.38 7.13
CA ASP A 60 12.49 -3.27 8.58
C ASP A 60 12.46 -1.79 9.02
N GLU A 61 12.47 -1.53 10.32
CA GLU A 61 12.42 -0.17 10.86
C GLU A 61 13.61 0.69 10.41
N LYS A 62 14.79 0.10 10.29
CA LYS A 62 16.00 0.83 9.87
C LYS A 62 15.88 1.26 8.41
N ALA A 63 15.55 0.34 7.51
CA ALA A 63 15.41 0.65 6.09
C ALA A 63 14.24 1.63 5.84
N ALA A 64 13.17 1.54 6.63
CA ALA A 64 12.07 2.49 6.57
C ALA A 64 12.48 3.90 7.02
N ALA A 65 13.30 4.02 8.06
CA ALA A 65 13.86 5.29 8.50
C ALA A 65 14.78 5.90 7.43
N GLU A 66 15.67 5.10 6.84
CA GLU A 66 16.55 5.56 5.75
C GLU A 66 15.76 6.07 4.53
N LEU A 67 14.66 5.39 4.19
CA LEU A 67 13.75 5.86 3.13
C LEU A 67 13.06 7.18 3.50
N LEU A 68 12.59 7.31 4.75
CA LEU A 68 11.97 8.53 5.24
C LEU A 68 12.94 9.71 5.18
N ASP A 69 14.18 9.52 5.66
CA ASP A 69 15.21 10.55 5.65
C ASP A 69 15.52 10.98 4.21
N THR A 70 15.72 10.01 3.30
CA THR A 70 15.98 10.28 1.87
C THR A 70 14.85 11.10 1.22
N ILE A 71 13.59 10.71 1.46
CA ILE A 71 12.44 11.44 0.90
C ILE A 71 12.32 12.82 1.56
N GLY A 72 12.54 12.92 2.86
CA GLY A 72 12.51 14.18 3.61
C GLY A 72 13.52 15.19 3.07
N GLU A 73 14.76 14.75 2.83
CA GLU A 73 15.80 15.59 2.20
C GLU A 73 15.36 16.18 0.86
N TRP A 74 14.58 15.45 0.06
CA TRP A 74 14.09 15.92 -1.24
C TRP A 74 12.87 16.84 -1.15
N LEU A 75 12.09 16.74 -0.08
CA LEU A 75 10.86 17.52 0.10
C LEU A 75 11.07 18.80 0.91
N GLY A 76 12.18 18.94 1.62
CA GLY A 76 12.53 20.10 2.46
C GLY A 76 11.84 20.07 3.82
#